data_AF-A0A812GIU8-F1
#
_entry.id   AF-A0A812GIU8-F1
#
_cell.length_a   1.000
_cell.length_b   1.000
_cell.length_c   1.000
_cell.angle_alpha   90.00
_cell.angle_beta   90.00
_cell.angle_gamma   90.00
#
_symmetry.space_group_name_H-M   'P 1'
#
loop_
_entity.id
_entity.type
_entity.pdbx_description
1 polymer ?
#
loop_
_entity_poly.entity_id
_entity_poly.type
_entity_poly.pdbx_seq_one_letter_code
_entity_poly.pdbx_strand_id
1 'polypeptide(L)'
;MSSNVISLFPAKQVVNRSRLVLLPVIGLLIFLATWHLAAREVQTSLGTLPGPVQTFQQFSNLVDDHWQEREKEQAFIERQEKRNAAKLAKNPDAEVKIRPYTGKPTFFDQIITSLVTVTAAFCWRRLSRFHLASCLVLIKGCIKRSTQSFNCSSLYHLWLGCLSLPWW
;
A
#
# COMPACT_ATOMS: atom_id res chain seq x y z
N MET A 1 -59.48 -1.99 -15.18
CA MET A 1 -59.13 -0.89 -14.26
C MET A 1 -58.09 -1.41 -13.28
N SER A 2 -57.03 -0.62 -13.11
CA SER A 2 -55.77 -0.89 -12.41
C SER A 2 -55.94 -1.21 -10.92
N SER A 3 -55.17 -2.16 -10.39
CA SER A 3 -54.76 -2.11 -8.99
C SER A 3 -53.64 -3.11 -8.62
N ASN A 4 -52.48 -2.53 -8.31
CA ASN A 4 -51.63 -2.83 -7.14
C ASN A 4 -50.73 -4.07 -7.17
N VAL A 5 -49.59 -3.94 -7.83
CA VAL A 5 -48.39 -4.80 -7.69
C VAL A 5 -47.32 -4.20 -6.74
N ILE A 6 -47.64 -3.16 -5.96
CA ILE A 6 -46.69 -2.36 -5.16
C ILE A 6 -46.60 -2.81 -3.66
N SER A 7 -47.10 -3.98 -3.28
CA SER A 7 -47.14 -4.41 -1.86
C SER A 7 -46.11 -5.46 -1.43
N LEU A 8 -45.02 -5.70 -2.19
CA LEU A 8 -44.07 -6.78 -1.88
C LEU A 8 -42.87 -6.38 -0.98
N PHE A 9 -42.74 -5.10 -0.62
CA PHE A 9 -41.65 -4.67 0.28
C PHE A 9 -42.22 -4.22 1.63
N PRO A 10 -41.97 -4.95 2.74
CA PRO A 10 -42.42 -4.52 4.05
C PRO A 10 -41.76 -3.17 4.37
N ALA A 11 -42.57 -2.10 4.41
CA ALA A 11 -42.10 -0.72 4.53
C ALA A 11 -41.16 -0.50 5.73
N LYS A 12 -41.36 -1.22 6.84
CA LYS A 12 -40.44 -1.18 8.00
C LYS A 12 -39.04 -1.72 7.70
N GLN A 13 -38.92 -2.76 6.88
CA GLN A 13 -37.63 -3.36 6.53
C GLN A 13 -36.86 -2.50 5.53
N VAL A 14 -37.56 -1.85 4.60
CA VAL A 14 -36.98 -0.88 3.66
C VAL A 14 -36.50 0.38 4.40
N VAL A 15 -37.28 0.89 5.36
CA VAL A 15 -36.88 2.07 6.16
C VAL A 15 -35.69 1.78 7.07
N ASN A 16 -35.60 0.57 7.66
CA ASN A 16 -34.47 0.24 8.52
C ASN A 16 -33.18 -0.01 7.72
N ARG A 17 -33.29 -0.62 6.53
CA ARG A 17 -32.15 -0.84 5.63
C ARG A 17 -31.74 0.42 4.87
N SER A 18 -32.68 1.31 4.54
CA SER A 18 -32.36 2.57 3.88
C SER A 18 -31.56 3.48 4.80
N ARG A 19 -31.84 3.53 6.11
CA ARG A 19 -31.02 4.29 7.08
C ARG A 19 -29.57 3.81 7.14
N LEU A 20 -29.32 2.51 6.98
CA LEU A 20 -27.97 1.92 6.97
C LEU A 20 -27.11 2.40 5.78
N VAL A 21 -27.72 2.81 4.66
CA VAL A 21 -27.01 3.28 3.47
C VAL A 21 -27.14 4.80 3.29
N LEU A 22 -28.29 5.37 3.64
CA LEU A 22 -28.57 6.80 3.47
C LEU A 22 -27.71 7.66 4.40
N LEU A 23 -27.54 7.25 5.67
CA LEU A 23 -26.70 7.97 6.62
C LEU A 23 -25.23 8.06 6.17
N PRO A 24 -24.55 6.97 5.77
CA PRO A 24 -23.17 7.07 5.28
C PRO A 24 -23.06 7.83 3.96
N VAL A 25 -24.06 7.74 3.06
CA VAL A 25 -24.05 8.52 1.82
C VAL A 25 -24.18 10.02 2.10
N ILE A 26 -25.09 10.44 2.98
CA ILE A 26 -25.22 11.85 3.38
C ILE A 26 -23.92 12.32 4.05
N GLY A 27 -23.34 11.52 4.95
CA GLY A 27 -22.05 11.84 5.56
C GLY A 27 -20.92 12.01 4.53
N LEU A 28 -20.86 11.13 3.53
CA LEU A 28 -19.92 11.24 2.43
C LEU A 28 -20.12 12.52 1.61
N LEU A 29 -21.37 12.89 1.31
CA LEU A 29 -21.66 14.12 0.56
C LEU A 29 -21.27 15.38 1.35
N ILE A 30 -21.58 15.43 2.65
CA ILE A 30 -21.16 16.53 3.53
C ILE A 30 -19.64 16.63 3.59
N PHE A 31 -18.96 15.48 3.71
CA PHE A 31 -17.52 15.41 3.68
C PHE A 31 -16.94 15.95 2.36
N LEU A 32 -17.46 15.51 1.20
CA LEU A 32 -17.02 15.99 -0.11
C LEU A 32 -17.24 17.50 -0.28
N ALA A 33 -18.38 18.03 0.18
CA ALA A 33 -18.65 19.46 0.15
C ALA A 33 -17.66 20.24 1.03
N THR A 34 -17.45 19.78 2.27
CA THR A 34 -16.51 20.38 3.21
C THR A 34 -15.08 20.35 2.68
N TRP A 35 -14.67 19.22 2.10
CA TRP A 35 -13.35 19.06 1.49
C TRP A 35 -13.18 20.01 0.29
N HIS A 36 -14.18 20.13 -0.58
CA HIS A 36 -14.11 21.05 -1.71
C HIS A 36 -13.92 22.51 -1.27
N LEU A 37 -14.59 22.93 -0.20
CA LEU A 37 -14.43 24.27 0.36
C LEU A 37 -13.05 24.44 1.01
N ALA A 38 -12.64 23.49 1.85
CA ALA A 38 -11.36 23.54 2.56
C ALA A 38 -10.15 23.54 1.61
N ALA A 39 -10.21 22.81 0.49
CA ALA A 39 -9.11 22.73 -0.47
C ALA A 39 -8.77 24.08 -1.13
N ARG A 40 -9.76 24.97 -1.27
CA ARG A 40 -9.59 26.30 -1.89
C ARG A 40 -8.86 27.28 -0.98
N GLU A 41 -9.00 27.14 0.33
CA GLU A 41 -8.44 28.06 1.33
C GLU A 41 -6.96 27.78 1.62
N VAL A 42 -6.49 26.54 1.39
CA VAL A 42 -5.11 26.17 1.68
C VAL A 42 -4.21 26.47 0.47
N GLN A 43 -3.55 27.63 0.55
CA GLN A 43 -2.54 28.08 -0.41
C GLN A 43 -1.16 27.60 0.03
N THR A 44 -0.53 26.74 -0.76
CA THR A 44 0.87 26.34 -0.58
C THR A 44 1.76 27.10 -1.55
N SER A 45 3.08 27.08 -1.34
CA SER A 45 4.05 27.68 -2.27
C SER A 45 4.01 27.11 -3.70
N LEU A 46 3.33 25.96 -3.89
CA LEU A 46 3.15 25.27 -5.18
C LEU A 46 1.74 25.47 -5.76
N GLY A 47 0.87 26.24 -5.10
CA GLY A 47 -0.52 26.52 -5.50
C GLY A 47 -1.58 26.04 -4.50
N THR A 48 -2.84 26.12 -4.91
CA THR A 48 -4.01 25.62 -4.15
C THR A 48 -4.08 24.10 -4.18
N LEU A 49 -4.51 23.47 -3.09
CA LEU A 49 -4.77 22.03 -3.07
C LEU A 49 -5.94 21.66 -4.01
N PRO A 50 -5.82 20.55 -4.77
CA PRO A 50 -6.88 20.13 -5.68
C PRO A 50 -8.10 19.61 -4.91
N GLY A 51 -9.29 19.98 -5.38
CA GLY A 51 -10.55 19.46 -4.86
C GLY A 51 -10.84 18.01 -5.31
N PRO A 52 -11.92 17.38 -4.81
CA PRO A 52 -12.23 15.97 -5.04
C PRO A 52 -12.25 15.55 -6.53
N VAL A 53 -12.85 16.38 -7.39
CA VAL A 53 -12.94 16.13 -8.83
C VAL A 53 -11.57 16.21 -9.50
N GLN A 54 -10.76 17.20 -9.10
CA GLN A 54 -9.42 17.38 -9.67
C GLN A 54 -8.49 16.25 -9.23
N THR A 55 -8.56 15.82 -7.96
CA THR A 55 -7.82 14.64 -7.47
C THR A 55 -8.19 13.39 -8.26
N PHE A 56 -9.48 13.18 -8.56
CA PHE A 56 -9.92 12.05 -9.38
C PHE A 56 -9.40 12.12 -10.81
N GLN A 57 -9.43 13.31 -11.43
CA GLN A 57 -8.87 13.50 -12.77
C GLN A 57 -7.36 13.24 -12.82
N GLN A 58 -6.61 13.74 -11.84
CA GLN A 58 -5.18 13.45 -11.72
C GLN A 58 -4.93 11.96 -11.57
N PHE A 59 -5.72 11.27 -10.73
CA PHE A 59 -5.64 9.81 -10.60
C PHE A 59 -5.88 9.09 -11.94
N SER A 60 -6.88 9.51 -12.73
CA SER A 60 -7.12 8.94 -14.06
C SER A 60 -5.92 9.15 -14.99
N ASN A 61 -5.36 10.37 -15.02
CA ASN A 61 -4.19 10.67 -15.83
C ASN A 61 -3.00 9.77 -15.46
N LEU A 62 -2.79 9.47 -14.17
CA LEU A 62 -1.73 8.57 -13.73
C LEU A 62 -1.93 7.13 -14.24
N VAL A 63 -3.18 6.66 -14.35
CA VAL A 63 -3.50 5.34 -14.91
C VAL A 63 -3.22 5.32 -16.41
N ASP A 64 -3.63 6.38 -17.11
CA ASP A 64 -3.40 6.51 -18.56
C ASP A 64 -1.90 6.61 -18.87
N ASP A 65 -1.15 7.37 -18.08
CA ASP A 65 0.31 7.49 -18.18
C ASP A 65 1.01 6.12 -17.99
N HIS A 66 0.52 5.29 -17.06
CA HIS A 66 1.05 3.95 -16.87
C HIS A 66 0.86 3.10 -18.14
N TRP A 67 -0.34 3.10 -18.72
CA TRP A 67 -0.59 2.35 -19.96
C TRP A 67 0.26 2.84 -21.13
N GLN A 68 0.33 4.15 -21.33
CA GLN A 68 1.16 4.75 -22.38
C GLN A 68 2.64 4.40 -22.24
N GLU A 69 3.17 4.35 -21.02
CA GLU A 69 4.57 4.00 -20.80
C GLU A 69 4.86 2.53 -21.11
N ARG A 70 3.93 1.62 -20.81
CA ARG A 70 4.02 0.19 -21.19
C ARG A 70 3.99 -0.01 -22.70
N GLU A 71 3.17 0.75 -23.41
CA GLU A 71 3.15 0.72 -24.88
C GLU A 71 4.46 1.22 -25.49
N LYS A 72 5.04 2.29 -24.93
CA LYS A 72 6.35 2.81 -25.38
C LYS A 72 7.48 1.80 -25.16
N GLU A 73 7.47 1.09 -24.03
CA GLU A 73 8.42 0.02 -23.74
C GLU A 73 8.32 -1.08 -24.80
N GLN A 74 7.12 -1.59 -25.09
CA GLN A 74 6.92 -2.61 -26.11
C GLN A 74 7.36 -2.12 -27.50
N ALA A 75 6.95 -0.92 -27.88
CA ALA A 75 7.32 -0.34 -29.16
C ALA A 75 8.83 -0.09 -29.26
N PHE A 76 9.52 0.20 -28.15
CA PHE A 76 10.98 0.33 -28.12
C PHE A 76 11.66 -1.00 -28.43
N ILE A 77 11.23 -2.09 -27.78
CA ILE A 77 11.77 -3.44 -28.01
C ILE A 77 11.49 -3.89 -29.44
N GLU A 78 10.28 -3.70 -29.96
CA GLU A 78 9.93 -4.06 -31.34
C GLU A 78 10.80 -3.31 -32.36
N ARG A 79 11.07 -2.01 -32.13
CA ARG A 79 12.00 -1.24 -32.96
C ARG A 79 13.44 -1.77 -32.88
N GLN A 80 13.87 -2.31 -31.74
CA GLN A 80 15.18 -2.95 -31.64
C GLN A 80 15.23 -4.26 -32.42
N GLU A 81 14.22 -5.11 -32.27
CA GLU A 81 14.12 -6.39 -32.99
C GLU A 81 14.10 -6.19 -34.51
N LYS A 82 13.31 -5.23 -35.02
CA LYS A 82 13.30 -4.90 -36.46
C LYS A 82 14.67 -4.45 -36.97
N ARG A 83 15.38 -3.59 -36.23
CA ARG A 83 16.74 -3.17 -36.59
C ARG A 83 17.75 -4.31 -36.54
N ASN A 84 17.58 -5.21 -35.59
CA ASN A 84 18.46 -6.36 -35.39
C ASN A 84 18.26 -7.42 -36.49
N ALA A 85 17.01 -7.73 -36.82
CA ALA A 85 16.65 -8.61 -37.93
C ALA A 85 17.20 -8.07 -39.26
N ALA A 86 17.08 -6.76 -39.52
CA ALA A 86 17.64 -6.13 -40.71
C ALA A 86 19.18 -6.17 -40.77
N LYS A 87 19.86 -6.17 -39.61
CA LYS A 87 21.32 -6.29 -39.53
C LYS A 87 21.78 -7.72 -39.78
N LEU A 88 21.11 -8.70 -39.17
CA LEU A 88 21.40 -10.13 -39.36
C LEU A 88 21.14 -10.58 -40.81
N ALA A 89 20.12 -10.02 -41.46
CA ALA A 89 19.83 -10.29 -42.87
C ALA A 89 20.92 -9.77 -43.82
N LYS A 90 21.66 -8.72 -43.44
CA LYS A 90 22.76 -8.15 -44.23
C LYS A 90 24.11 -8.79 -43.90
N ASN A 91 24.34 -9.17 -42.65
CA ASN A 91 25.56 -9.80 -42.16
C ASN A 91 25.21 -10.83 -41.08
N PRO A 92 25.33 -12.14 -41.37
CA PRO A 92 24.99 -13.21 -40.43
C PRO A 92 25.81 -13.21 -39.12
N ASP A 93 27.06 -12.74 -39.16
CA ASP A 93 27.97 -12.69 -38.00
C ASP A 93 27.85 -11.39 -37.18
N ALA A 94 26.84 -10.55 -37.42
CA ALA A 94 26.68 -9.30 -36.69
C ALA A 94 26.27 -9.54 -35.23
N GLU A 95 27.07 -9.06 -34.27
CA GLU A 95 26.74 -9.14 -32.84
C GLU A 95 25.53 -8.25 -32.53
N VAL A 96 24.39 -8.88 -32.23
CA VAL A 96 23.14 -8.20 -31.90
C VAL A 96 22.96 -8.12 -30.38
N LYS A 97 22.75 -6.90 -29.86
CA LYS A 97 22.47 -6.65 -28.44
C LYS A 97 21.15 -5.87 -28.28
N ILE A 98 20.21 -6.43 -27.53
CA ILE A 98 18.98 -5.74 -27.10
C ILE A 98 19.34 -4.89 -25.88
N ARG A 99 18.85 -3.64 -25.83
CA ARG A 99 19.17 -2.71 -24.74
C ARG A 99 17.97 -2.66 -23.79
N PRO A 100 18.18 -2.64 -22.47
CA PRO A 100 17.08 -2.49 -21.54
C PRO A 100 16.41 -1.13 -21.74
N TYR A 101 15.08 -1.09 -21.63
CA TYR A 101 14.30 0.15 -21.68
C TYR A 101 14.53 0.94 -20.39
N THR A 102 15.05 2.17 -20.50
CA THR A 102 15.32 3.06 -19.37
C THR A 102 14.21 4.11 -19.23
N GLY A 103 12.97 3.66 -19.08
CA GLY A 103 11.82 4.52 -18.81
C GLY A 103 11.81 5.06 -17.38
N LYS A 104 11.03 6.12 -17.13
CA LYS A 104 10.80 6.61 -15.76
C LYS A 104 9.93 5.58 -15.02
N PRO A 105 10.24 5.23 -13.75
CA PRO A 105 9.40 4.32 -12.99
C PRO A 105 8.02 4.93 -12.78
N THR A 106 6.97 4.15 -13.05
CA THR A 106 5.60 4.65 -12.90
C THR A 106 5.23 4.79 -11.43
N PHE A 107 4.22 5.61 -11.12
CA PHE A 107 3.75 5.79 -9.74
C PHE A 107 3.32 4.46 -9.09
N PHE A 108 2.70 3.58 -9.86
CA PHE A 108 2.30 2.25 -9.39
C PHE A 108 3.49 1.37 -9.02
N ASP A 109 4.59 1.43 -9.78
CA ASP A 109 5.82 0.69 -9.47
C ASP A 109 6.41 1.14 -8.13
N GLN A 110 6.30 2.43 -7.82
CA GLN A 110 6.75 2.99 -6.54
C GLN A 110 5.87 2.50 -5.38
N ILE A 111 4.54 2.47 -5.55
CA ILE A 111 3.62 1.93 -4.55
C ILE A 111 3.96 0.47 -4.25
N ILE A 112 4.10 -0.36 -5.28
CA ILE A 112 4.41 -1.78 -5.12
C ILE A 112 5.75 -1.96 -4.39
N THR A 113 6.78 -1.22 -4.80
CA THR A 113 8.10 -1.28 -4.17
C THR A 113 8.03 -0.89 -2.69
N SER A 114 7.26 0.16 -2.36
CA SER A 114 7.05 0.58 -0.98
C SER A 114 6.30 -0.47 -0.14
N LEU A 115 5.26 -1.08 -0.70
CA LEU A 115 4.49 -2.12 -0.02
C LEU A 115 5.33 -3.36 0.25
N VAL A 116 6.14 -3.77 -0.72
CA VAL A 116 7.04 -4.92 -0.58
C VAL A 116 8.08 -4.65 0.50
N THR A 117 8.74 -3.49 0.48
CA THR A 117 9.78 -3.15 1.47
C THR A 117 9.23 -3.02 2.89
N VAL A 118 8.05 -2.42 3.06
CA VAL A 118 7.38 -2.34 4.36
C VAL A 118 6.98 -3.74 4.84
N THR A 119 6.37 -4.56 3.98
CA THR A 119 5.98 -5.93 4.33
C THR A 119 7.20 -6.77 4.72
N ALA A 120 8.31 -6.63 4.00
CA ALA A 120 9.58 -7.28 4.32
C ALA A 120 10.10 -6.85 5.71
N ALA A 121 10.03 -5.56 6.05
CA ALA A 121 10.43 -5.07 7.37
C ALA A 121 9.55 -5.62 8.50
N PHE A 122 8.24 -5.73 8.28
CA PHE A 122 7.32 -6.38 9.24
C PHE A 122 7.65 -7.86 9.42
N CYS A 123 7.89 -8.59 8.33
CA CYS A 123 8.31 -9.99 8.36
C CYS A 123 9.63 -10.17 9.11
N TRP A 124 10.63 -9.34 8.81
CA TRP A 124 11.92 -9.35 9.47
C TRP A 124 11.78 -9.11 10.99
N ARG A 125 11.01 -8.10 11.39
CA ARG A 125 10.76 -7.78 12.80
C ARG A 125 10.00 -8.87 13.54
N ARG A 126 9.09 -9.58 12.86
CA ARG A 126 8.40 -10.74 13.43
C ARG A 126 9.38 -11.89 13.68
N LEU A 127 10.24 -12.18 12.71
CA LEU A 127 11.22 -13.25 12.79
C LEU A 127 12.25 -12.99 13.89
N SER A 128 12.79 -11.77 13.97
CA SER A 128 13.74 -11.39 15.01
C SER A 128 13.15 -11.48 16.42
N ARG A 129 11.88 -11.04 16.60
CA ARG A 129 11.16 -11.18 17.87
C ARG A 129 10.94 -12.63 18.27
N PHE A 130 10.65 -13.52 17.32
CA PHE A 130 10.46 -14.95 17.60
C PHE A 130 11.75 -15.60 18.10
N HIS A 131 12.89 -15.33 17.46
CA HIS A 131 14.19 -15.85 17.90
C HIS A 131 14.61 -15.30 19.28
N LEU A 132 14.46 -13.99 19.49
CA LEU A 132 14.78 -13.36 20.77
C LEU A 132 13.89 -13.91 21.89
N ALA A 133 12.59 -14.10 21.63
CA ALA A 133 11.65 -14.67 22.60
C ALA A 133 11.98 -16.13 22.94
N SER A 134 12.30 -16.96 21.94
CA SER A 134 12.72 -18.35 22.17
C SER A 134 13.98 -18.42 23.03
N CYS A 135 14.98 -17.58 22.76
CA CYS A 135 16.21 -17.53 23.55
C CYS A 135 15.94 -17.04 24.99
N LEU A 136 15.09 -16.02 25.17
CA LEU A 136 14.69 -15.51 26.48
C LEU A 136 13.91 -16.57 27.29
N VAL A 137 13.07 -17.38 26.65
CA VAL A 137 12.32 -18.48 27.29
C VAL A 137 13.28 -19.57 27.76
N LEU A 138 14.28 -19.95 26.95
CA LEU A 138 15.30 -20.92 27.35
C LEU A 138 16.16 -20.42 28.52
N ILE A 139 16.58 -19.15 28.48
CA ILE A 139 17.34 -18.52 29.57
C ILE A 139 16.51 -18.45 30.86
N LYS A 140 15.24 -18.02 30.79
CA LYS A 140 14.33 -18.03 31.95
C LYS A 140 14.07 -19.45 32.47
N GLY A 141 14.00 -20.45 31.59
CA GLY A 141 13.88 -21.87 31.94
C GLY A 141 15.11 -22.41 32.67
N CYS A 142 16.32 -22.05 32.23
CA CYS A 142 17.57 -22.38 32.90
C CYS A 142 17.71 -21.69 34.26
N ILE A 143 17.34 -20.41 34.36
CA ILE A 143 17.37 -19.65 35.62
C ILE A 143 16.38 -20.25 36.63
N LYS A 144 15.14 -20.58 36.23
CA LYS A 144 14.15 -21.17 37.15
C LYS A 144 14.59 -22.55 37.67
N ARG A 145 15.42 -23.28 36.92
CA ARG A 145 16.00 -24.55 37.33
C ARG A 145 17.25 -24.42 38.23
N SER A 146 18.02 -23.32 38.13
CA SER A 146 19.14 -23.03 39.04
C SER A 146 18.72 -22.28 40.32
N THR A 147 17.54 -21.65 40.32
CA THR A 147 17.00 -20.85 41.44
C THR A 147 16.10 -21.69 42.35
N GLN A 148 16.54 -22.90 42.69
CA GLN A 148 16.01 -23.64 43.85
C GLN A 148 16.85 -23.36 45.12
N SER A 149 17.79 -22.41 45.04
CA SER A 149 18.67 -21.99 46.15
C SER A 149 18.82 -20.46 46.34
N PHE A 150 18.34 -19.60 45.42
CA PHE A 150 18.55 -18.14 45.54
C PHE A 150 17.25 -17.34 45.73
N ASN A 151 17.26 -16.50 46.76
CA ASN A 151 16.16 -15.66 47.24
C ASN A 151 15.64 -14.69 46.15
N CYS A 152 14.32 -14.57 46.03
CA CYS A 152 13.57 -14.05 44.87
C CYS A 152 13.59 -12.52 44.70
N SER A 153 14.25 -11.76 45.59
CA SER A 153 14.15 -10.29 45.63
C SER A 153 15.08 -9.54 44.66
N SER A 154 16.12 -10.18 44.11
CA SER A 154 17.16 -9.48 43.31
C SER A 154 16.86 -9.43 41.80
N LEU A 155 16.07 -10.38 41.28
CA LEU A 155 15.84 -10.52 39.83
C LEU A 155 14.87 -9.49 39.21
N TYR A 156 14.03 -8.83 40.01
CA TYR A 156 13.05 -7.86 39.50
C TYR A 156 13.70 -6.57 38.96
N HIS A 157 14.85 -6.16 39.52
CA HIS A 157 15.53 -4.92 39.10
C HIS A 157 16.23 -5.04 37.74
N LEU A 158 16.73 -6.24 37.39
CA LEU A 158 17.37 -6.49 36.09
C LEU A 158 16.36 -6.59 34.93
N TRP A 159 15.12 -7.00 35.22
CA TRP A 159 14.09 -7.12 34.19
C TRP A 159 13.46 -5.77 33.80
N LEU A 160 13.31 -4.85 34.77
CA LEU A 160 12.84 -3.48 34.53
C LEU A 160 13.82 -2.63 33.71
N GLY A 161 15.13 -2.84 33.87
CA GLY A 161 16.16 -2.11 33.10
C GLY A 161 16.25 -2.50 31.61
N CYS A 162 15.69 -3.65 31.21
CA CYS A 162 15.71 -4.10 29.82
C CYS A 162 14.47 -3.62 29.02
N LEU A 163 13.38 -3.26 29.72
CA LEU A 163 12.16 -2.70 29.13
C LEU A 163 12.26 -1.18 28.89
N SER A 164 13.25 -0.52 29.49
CA SER A 164 13.49 0.93 29.42
C SER A 164 14.52 1.35 28.36
N LEU A 165 15.06 0.40 27.58
CA LEU A 165 15.88 0.74 26.41
C LEU A 165 14.99 1.43 25.37
N PRO A 166 15.29 2.69 24.99
CA PRO A 166 14.54 3.38 23.95
C PRO A 166 14.80 2.66 22.63
N TRP A 167 13.76 2.05 22.06
CA TRP A 167 13.79 1.55 20.69
C TRP A 167 13.17 2.59 19.77
N TRP A 168 13.76 3.80 19.78
CA TRP A 168 13.60 4.88 18.80
C TRP A 168 14.90 5.67 18.76
#